data_AF-A0A0S8DTF0-F1
#
_entry.id   AF-A0A0S8DTF0-F1
#
_cell.length_a   1.000
_cell.length_b   1.000
_cell.length_c   1.000
_cell.angle_alpha   90.00
_cell.angle_beta   90.00
_cell.angle_gamma   90.00
#
_symmetry.space_group_name_H-M   'P 1'
#
loop_
_entity.id
_entity.type
_entity.pdbx_description
1 polymer ?
#
loop_
_entity_poly.entity_id
_entity_poly.type
_entity_poly.pdbx_seq_one_letter_code
_entity_poly.pdbx_strand_id
1 'polypeptide(L)' 'DSCLIKDFAQVAGGANPRKKLWMRLRNRFEKKFDFFPKVANVYACTGCGRCISACPAKIDIREVLKRLVTDAQKQ' A
#
# COMPACT_ATOMS: atom_id res chain seq x y z
N ASP A 1 -10.86 -0.94 11.34
CA ASP A 1 -9.80 0.09 11.26
C ASP A 1 -8.85 -0.22 10.11
N SER A 2 -8.46 0.76 9.29
CA SER A 2 -7.67 0.55 8.05
C SER A 2 -6.56 1.58 7.92
N CYS A 3 -5.37 1.14 7.48
CA CYS A 3 -4.19 2.00 7.33
C CYS A 3 -4.32 3.13 6.30
N LEU A 4 -5.41 3.14 5.52
CA LEU A 4 -5.75 4.21 4.58
C LEU A 4 -6.53 5.37 5.22
N ILE A 5 -7.10 5.17 6.40
CA ILE A 5 -7.82 6.20 7.15
C ILE A 5 -6.81 7.25 7.61
N LYS A 6 -7.21 8.53 7.53
CA LYS A 6 -6.34 9.66 7.86
C LYS A 6 -5.77 9.52 9.27
N ASP A 7 -6.62 9.21 10.24
CA ASP A 7 -6.26 9.29 11.66
C ASP A 7 -5.61 8.00 12.19
N PHE A 8 -5.56 6.94 11.38
CA PHE A 8 -4.94 5.65 11.74
C PHE A 8 -3.49 5.79 12.23
N ALA A 9 -2.75 6.71 11.61
CA ALA A 9 -1.34 6.94 11.94
C ALA A 9 -1.12 8.15 12.84
N GLN A 10 -2.18 8.82 13.29
CA GLN A 10 -2.07 10.01 14.12
C GLN A 10 -1.62 9.62 15.53
N VAL A 11 -0.55 10.24 16.01
CA VAL A 11 -0.04 10.02 17.37
C VAL A 11 -0.66 11.02 18.35
N ALA A 12 -0.54 10.76 19.66
CA ALA A 12 -1.12 11.60 20.72
C ALA A 12 -0.70 13.08 20.63
N GLY A 13 0.50 13.38 20.12
CA GLY A 13 0.96 14.75 19.87
C GLY A 13 0.34 15.44 18.64
N GLY A 14 -0.69 14.87 18.03
CA GLY A 14 -1.36 15.42 16.84
C GLY A 14 -0.58 15.28 15.53
N ALA A 15 0.70 14.90 15.59
CA ALA A 15 1.50 14.61 14.41
C ALA A 15 0.96 13.38 13.66
N ASN A 16 1.07 13.40 12.34
CA ASN A 16 0.70 12.28 11.49
C ASN A 16 1.78 12.05 10.43
N PRO A 17 2.56 10.97 10.51
CA PRO A 17 3.64 10.68 9.57
C PRO A 17 3.13 10.38 8.15
N ARG A 18 1.83 10.10 7.99
CA ARG A 18 1.18 9.80 6.70
C ARG A 18 -0.03 10.71 6.49
N LYS A 19 0.19 12.03 6.54
CA LYS A 19 -0.86 13.06 6.40
C LYS A 19 -1.55 13.04 5.03
N LYS A 20 -0.83 12.80 3.93
CA LYS A 20 -1.38 12.78 2.56
C LYS A 20 -1.90 11.40 2.17
N LEU A 21 -2.94 11.35 1.32
CA LEU A 21 -3.56 10.09 0.87
C LEU A 21 -2.55 9.19 0.15
N TRP A 22 -1.73 9.76 -0.73
CA TRP A 22 -0.73 8.99 -1.48
C TRP A 22 0.32 8.34 -0.57
N MET A 23 0.67 8.96 0.56
CA MET A 23 1.60 8.37 1.54
C MET A 23 0.99 7.14 2.20
N ARG A 24 -0.30 7.18 2.54
CA ARG A 24 -1.03 6.04 3.09
C ARG A 24 -1.19 4.92 2.07
N LEU A 25 -1.52 5.29 0.82
CA LEU A 25 -1.60 4.34 -0.29
C LEU A 25 -0.24 3.67 -0.51
N ARG A 26 0.85 4.43 -0.65
CA ARG A 26 2.21 3.91 -0.76
C ARG A 26 2.55 2.93 0.36
N ASN A 27 2.27 3.28 1.61
CA ASN A 27 2.49 2.37 2.75
C ASN A 27 1.72 1.04 2.61
N ARG A 28 0.52 1.05 2.00
CA ARG A 28 -0.25 -0.19 1.73
C ARG A 28 0.48 -1.11 0.74
N PHE A 29 1.14 -0.55 -0.27
CA PHE A 29 1.95 -1.31 -1.23
C PHE A 29 3.25 -1.79 -0.58
N GLU A 30 3.99 -0.89 0.08
CA GLU A 30 5.28 -1.23 0.71
C GLU A 30 5.13 -2.32 1.77
N LYS A 31 4.10 -2.24 2.63
CA LYS A 31 3.81 -3.31 3.59
C LYS A 31 3.46 -4.64 2.94
N LYS A 32 3.04 -4.69 1.68
CA LYS A 32 2.71 -5.96 1.01
C LYS A 32 3.89 -6.58 0.29
N PHE A 33 4.71 -5.74 -0.35
CA PHE A 33 5.68 -6.20 -1.34
C PHE A 33 7.14 -5.86 -1.02
N ASP A 34 7.40 -4.95 -0.09
CA ASP A 34 8.76 -4.54 0.27
C ASP A 34 9.10 -4.88 1.72
N PHE A 35 8.32 -4.37 2.68
CA PHE A 35 8.63 -4.49 4.10
C PHE A 35 8.56 -5.94 4.59
N PHE A 36 7.45 -6.64 4.41
CA PHE A 36 7.27 -8.01 4.91
C PHE A 36 8.22 -9.02 4.27
N PRO A 37 8.51 -8.94 2.95
CA PRO A 37 9.59 -9.74 2.37
C PRO A 37 10.94 -9.49 3.06
N LYS A 38 11.28 -8.24 3.39
CA LYS A 38 12.54 -7.91 4.08
C LYS A 38 12.60 -8.40 5.52
N VAL A 39 11.52 -8.27 6.30
CA VAL A 39 11.56 -8.59 7.75
C VAL A 39 11.15 -10.02 8.10
N ALA A 40 10.35 -10.67 7.25
CA ALA A 40 9.72 -11.94 7.56
C ALA A 40 9.78 -12.95 6.40
N ASN A 41 10.48 -12.62 5.30
CA ASN A 41 10.60 -13.46 4.10
C ASN A 41 9.26 -13.97 3.55
N VAL A 42 8.20 -13.17 3.72
CA VAL A 42 6.85 -13.50 3.24
C VAL A 42 6.22 -12.30 2.56
N TYR A 43 5.46 -12.56 1.50
CA TYR A 43 4.60 -11.54 0.92
C TYR A 43 3.31 -11.42 1.74
N ALA A 44 2.98 -10.21 2.22
CA ALA A 44 1.73 -9.98 2.95
C ALA A 44 0.51 -9.79 2.01
N CYS A 45 0.67 -10.11 0.72
CA CYS A 45 -0.41 -10.17 -0.25
C CYS A 45 -0.77 -11.62 -0.54
N THR A 46 -2.00 -12.02 -0.22
CA THR A 46 -2.52 -13.38 -0.47
C THR A 46 -3.42 -13.48 -1.70
N GLY A 47 -3.52 -12.41 -2.51
CA GLY A 47 -4.37 -12.41 -3.71
C GLY A 47 -5.89 -12.31 -3.45
N CYS A 48 -6.33 -12.10 -2.19
CA CYS A 48 -7.76 -12.11 -1.81
C CYS A 48 -8.66 -11.01 -2.43
N GLY A 49 -8.14 -10.08 -3.25
CA GLY A 49 -8.96 -9.07 -3.95
C GLY A 49 -9.61 -7.97 -3.11
N ARG A 50 -9.63 -8.08 -1.77
CA ARG A 50 -10.28 -7.12 -0.84
C ARG A 50 -9.81 -5.67 -0.99
N CYS A 51 -8.59 -5.46 -1.48
CA CYS A 51 -8.09 -4.11 -1.73
C CYS A 51 -8.73 -3.42 -2.93
N ILE A 52 -9.17 -4.19 -3.92
CA ILE A 52 -9.78 -3.69 -5.16
C ILE A 52 -11.27 -3.44 -4.91
N SER A 53 -11.97 -4.43 -4.31
CA SER A 53 -13.41 -4.32 -4.03
C SER A 53 -13.75 -3.18 -3.08
N ALA A 54 -12.91 -2.92 -2.08
CA ALA A 54 -13.12 -1.84 -1.12
C ALA A 54 -12.59 -0.47 -1.61
N CYS A 55 -11.96 -0.39 -2.79
CA CYS A 55 -11.37 0.87 -3.26
C CYS A 55 -12.44 1.75 -3.93
N PRO A 56 -12.74 2.96 -3.42
CA PRO A 56 -13.71 3.85 -4.06
C PRO A 56 -13.24 4.34 -5.43
N ALA A 57 -11.91 4.44 -5.63
CA ALA A 57 -11.30 4.86 -6.89
C ALA A 57 -11.04 3.68 -7.85
N LYS A 58 -11.48 2.45 -7.52
CA LYS A 58 -11.32 1.25 -8.34
C LYS A 58 -9.89 0.98 -8.80
N ILE A 59 -8.90 1.27 -7.95
CA ILE A 59 -7.49 1.03 -8.26
C ILE A 59 -7.20 -0.47 -8.16
N ASP A 60 -6.72 -1.07 -9.26
CA ASP A 60 -6.21 -2.44 -9.25
C ASP A 60 -4.70 -2.46 -8.94
N ILE A 61 -4.37 -3.06 -7.79
CA ILE A 61 -2.99 -3.20 -7.32
C ILE A 61 -2.12 -4.02 -8.28
N ARG A 62 -2.71 -4.97 -9.01
CA ARG A 62 -2.02 -5.85 -9.95
C ARG A 62 -1.61 -5.10 -11.20
N GLU A 63 -2.48 -4.23 -11.70
CA GLU A 63 -2.18 -3.39 -12.86
C GLU A 63 -1.06 -2.41 -12.57
N VAL A 64 -1.09 -1.78 -11.38
CA VAL A 64 -0.03 -0.89 -10.92
C VAL A 64 1.31 -1.63 -10.86
N LEU A 65 1.35 -2.84 -10.28
CA LEU A 65 2.58 -3.63 -10.21
C LEU A 65 3.09 -4.06 -11.58
N LYS A 66 2.21 -4.53 -12.47
CA LYS A 66 2.59 -4.89 -13.84
C LYS A 66 3.23 -3.71 -14.55
N ARG A 67 2.61 -2.53 -14.45
CA ARG A 67 3.14 -1.29 -15.03
C ARG A 67 4.52 -0.95 -14.46
N LEU A 68 4.70 -1.01 -13.14
CA LEU A 68 6.00 -0.76 -12.51
C LEU A 68 7.10 -1.71 -13.01
N VAL A 69 6.79 -3.00 -13.17
CA VAL A 69 7.74 -3.98 -13.70
C VAL A 69 8.08 -3.66 -15.16
N THR A 70 7.08 -3.37 -16.00
CA THR A 70 7.30 -3.00 -17.40
C THR A 70 8.11 -1.71 -17.54
N ASP A 71 7.87 -0.72 -16.68
CA ASP A 71 8.60 0.55 -16.70
C ASP A 71 10.05 0.37 -16.22
N ALA A 72 10.28 -0.48 -15.20
CA ALA A 72 11.62 -0.83 -14.73
C ALA A 72 12.43 -1.64 -15.75
N GLN A 73 11.77 -2.45 -16.59
CA GLN A 73 12.42 -3.22 -17.67
C GLN A 73 12.83 -2.36 -18.88
N LYS A 74 12.28 -1.15 -19.01
CA LYS A 74 12.57 -0.20 -20.09
C LYS A 74 13.71 0.77 -19.75
N GLN A 75 14.12 0.83 -18.49
CA GLN A 75 15.29 1.57 -18.02
C GLN A 75 16.55 0.74 -18.16
#